data_AF-A6I2R2-F1
#
_entry.id   AF-A6I2R2-F1
#
_cell.length_a   1.000
_cell.length_b   1.000
_cell.length_c   1.000
_cell.angle_alpha   90.00
_cell.angle_beta   90.00
_cell.angle_gamma   90.00
#
_symmetry.space_group_name_H-M   'P 1'
#
loop_
_entity.id
_entity.type
_entity.pdbx_description
1 polymer ?
#
loop_
_entity_poly.entity_id
_entity_poly.type
_entity_poly.pdbx_seq_one_letter_code
_entity_poly.pdbx_strand_id
1 'polypeptide(L)'
;MTPTDDTDPWWAAFSGACKEMNLTLEPEIFPAATDSRYIRAVGIPALGFSPMNRTPVLLHDHNERLHEAVFLRGVDIYTRLVAALASVPALPGES
;
A
#
# COMPACT_ATOMS: atom_id res chain seq x y z
N MET A 1 11.12 6.77 -8.66
CA MET A 1 10.27 6.82 -7.45
C MET A 1 8.83 6.68 -7.93
N THR A 2 7.98 5.94 -7.24
CA THR A 2 6.58 5.75 -7.66
C THR A 2 5.80 7.02 -7.34
N PRO A 3 5.10 7.63 -8.32
CA PRO A 3 4.27 8.80 -8.07
C PRO A 3 3.11 8.46 -7.12
N THR A 4 2.70 9.42 -6.31
CA THR A 4 1.56 9.30 -5.38
C THR A 4 0.56 10.42 -5.63
N ASP A 5 0.23 10.62 -6.90
CA ASP A 5 -0.75 11.57 -7.40
C ASP A 5 -1.62 10.91 -8.48
N ASP A 6 -2.69 11.60 -8.89
CA ASP A 6 -3.71 11.04 -9.80
C ASP A 6 -3.20 10.77 -11.22
N THR A 7 -1.92 11.05 -11.53
CA THR A 7 -1.31 10.68 -12.81
C THR A 7 -0.87 9.22 -12.86
N ASP A 8 -0.67 8.58 -11.71
CA ASP A 8 -0.36 7.14 -11.62
C ASP A 8 -1.65 6.32 -11.40
N PRO A 9 -2.04 5.45 -12.34
CA PRO A 9 -3.28 4.69 -12.25
C PRO A 9 -3.29 3.72 -11.06
N TRP A 10 -2.13 3.24 -10.63
CA TRP A 10 -2.00 2.35 -9.47
C TRP A 10 -2.25 3.11 -8.17
N TRP A 11 -1.67 4.31 -8.02
CA TRP A 11 -1.98 5.20 -6.91
C TRP A 11 -3.45 5.62 -6.89
N ALA A 12 -4.02 6.00 -8.03
CA ALA A 12 -5.43 6.40 -8.12
C ALA A 12 -6.37 5.26 -7.65
N ALA A 13 -6.13 4.03 -8.09
CA ALA A 13 -6.90 2.86 -7.66
C ALA A 13 -6.71 2.57 -6.16
N PHE A 14 -5.47 2.59 -5.67
CA PHE A 14 -5.14 2.34 -4.27
C PHE A 14 -5.76 3.40 -3.33
N SER A 15 -5.52 4.67 -3.63
CA SER A 15 -5.99 5.80 -2.81
C SER A 15 -7.51 5.95 -2.86
N GLY A 16 -8.13 5.70 -4.03
CA GLY A 16 -9.58 5.64 -4.19
C GLY A 16 -10.22 4.57 -3.32
N ALA A 17 -9.72 3.34 -3.35
CA ALA A 17 -10.21 2.25 -2.51
C ALA A 17 -10.04 2.55 -1.01
N CYS A 18 -8.91 3.14 -0.61
CA CYS A 18 -8.71 3.60 0.77
C CYS A 18 -9.73 4.66 1.18
N LYS A 19 -10.01 5.63 0.29
CA LYS A 19 -11.00 6.70 0.53
C LYS A 19 -12.42 6.15 0.70
N GLU A 20 -12.84 5.19 -0.12
CA GLU A 20 -14.14 4.51 0.02
C GLU A 20 -14.30 3.80 1.38
N MET A 21 -13.20 3.27 1.91
CA MET A 21 -13.15 2.64 3.23
C MET A 21 -12.99 3.63 4.39
N ASN A 22 -13.05 4.94 4.11
CA ASN A 22 -12.79 6.03 5.06
C ASN A 22 -11.42 5.89 5.76
N LEU A 23 -10.39 5.47 5.02
CA LEU A 23 -9.02 5.44 5.49
C LEU A 23 -8.30 6.74 5.15
N THR A 24 -7.66 7.35 6.14
CA THR A 24 -6.73 8.46 5.92
C THR A 24 -5.37 7.89 5.52
N LEU A 25 -4.80 8.40 4.43
CA LEU A 25 -3.46 8.06 3.98
C LEU A 25 -2.50 9.22 4.25
N GLU A 26 -1.31 8.89 4.74
CA GLU A 26 -0.19 9.82 4.94
C GLU A 26 0.99 9.29 4.11
N PRO A 27 1.19 9.81 2.88
CA PRO A 27 2.28 9.35 2.02
C PRO A 27 3.64 9.76 2.61
N GLU A 28 4.54 8.79 2.78
CA GLU A 28 5.85 9.00 3.39
C GLU A 28 6.97 8.35 2.57
N ILE A 29 8.16 8.95 2.63
CA ILE A 29 9.36 8.33 2.08
C ILE A 29 9.91 7.37 3.12
N PHE A 30 9.69 6.07 2.92
CA PHE A 30 10.24 5.07 3.83
C PHE A 30 11.77 4.92 3.60
N PRO A 31 12.62 5.29 4.57
CA PRO A 31 14.08 5.32 4.37
C PRO A 31 14.72 3.93 4.47
N ALA A 32 14.00 2.93 5.00
CA ALA A 32 14.56 1.59 5.19
C ALA A 32 14.65 0.80 3.88
N ALA A 33 15.55 -0.19 3.87
CA ALA A 33 15.70 -1.10 2.73
C ALA A 33 14.54 -2.11 2.71
N THR A 34 13.67 -1.97 1.71
CA THR A 34 12.58 -2.91 1.42
C THR A 34 12.76 -3.48 0.01
N ASP A 35 12.08 -4.58 -0.29
CA ASP A 35 12.09 -5.20 -1.63
C ASP A 35 11.68 -4.22 -2.74
N SER A 36 10.82 -3.25 -2.41
CA SER A 36 10.39 -2.16 -3.31
C SER A 36 11.55 -1.30 -3.83
N ARG A 37 12.73 -1.34 -3.21
CA ARG A 37 13.96 -0.75 -3.79
C ARG A 37 14.32 -1.43 -5.10
N TYR A 38 14.35 -2.77 -5.12
CA TYR A 38 14.76 -3.56 -6.28
C TYR A 38 13.68 -3.61 -7.35
N ILE A 39 12.42 -3.72 -6.94
CA ILE A 39 11.26 -3.68 -7.85
C ILE A 39 11.20 -2.34 -8.61
N ARG A 40 11.37 -1.21 -7.91
CA ARG A 40 11.42 0.10 -8.57
C ARG A 40 12.66 0.30 -9.44
N ALA A 41 13.78 -0.36 -9.11
CA ALA A 41 15.00 -0.27 -9.92
C ALA A 41 14.85 -0.91 -11.31
N VAL A 42 13.95 -1.87 -11.47
CA VAL A 42 13.61 -2.49 -12.76
C VAL A 42 12.40 -1.84 -13.45
N GLY A 43 11.95 -0.68 -12.98
CA GLY A 43 10.90 0.11 -13.62
C GLY A 43 9.47 -0.25 -13.22
N ILE A 44 9.27 -1.17 -12.27
CA ILE A 44 7.92 -1.55 -11.80
C ILE A 44 7.49 -0.59 -10.66
N PRO A 45 6.33 0.07 -10.75
CA PRO A 45 5.81 0.91 -9.66
C PRO A 45 5.49 0.06 -8.42
N ALA A 46 5.83 0.55 -7.24
CA ALA A 46 5.59 -0.17 -5.98
C ALA A 46 5.26 0.79 -4.84
N LEU A 47 4.24 0.42 -4.06
CA LEU A 47 3.86 1.09 -2.81
C LEU A 47 4.16 0.16 -1.64
N GLY A 48 4.77 0.70 -0.58
CA GLY A 48 4.93 0.01 0.69
C GLY A 48 3.73 0.33 1.57
N PHE A 49 2.96 -0.69 1.97
CA PHE A 49 1.77 -0.48 2.80
C PHE A 49 1.57 -1.64 3.78
N SER A 50 1.19 -1.31 5.00
CA SER A 50 0.72 -2.27 5.99
C SER A 50 -0.41 -1.62 6.79
N PRO A 51 -1.64 -2.18 6.80
CA PRO A 51 -2.82 -1.57 7.42
C PRO A 51 -2.81 -1.70 8.96
N MET A 52 -1.78 -1.16 9.61
CA MET A 52 -1.54 -1.25 11.06
C MET A 52 -1.88 0.04 11.79
N ASN A 53 -3.05 0.61 11.51
CA ASN A 53 -3.47 1.84 12.19
C ASN A 53 -3.63 1.63 13.70
N ARG A 54 -3.46 2.70 14.48
CA ARG A 54 -3.54 2.67 15.97
C ARG A 54 -2.60 1.65 16.62
N THR A 55 -1.50 1.32 15.94
CA THR A 55 -0.45 0.41 16.43
C THR A 55 0.83 1.21 16.67
N PRO A 56 1.52 1.05 17.81
CA PRO A 56 2.83 1.67 18.02
C PRO A 56 3.84 1.14 16.99
N VAL A 57 4.83 1.98 16.64
CA VAL A 57 5.94 1.54 15.77
C VAL A 57 6.87 0.67 16.61
N LEU A 58 6.87 -0.65 16.35
CA LEU A 58 7.64 -1.65 17.10
C LEU A 58 8.51 -2.54 16.20
N LEU A 59 8.69 -2.17 14.93
CA LEU A 59 9.50 -2.94 13.98
C LEU A 59 10.90 -3.15 14.57
N HIS A 60 11.27 -4.41 14.80
CA HIS A 60 12.54 -4.84 15.40
C HIS A 60 12.76 -4.44 16.88
N ASP A 61 11.70 -4.10 17.62
CA ASP A 61 11.77 -3.83 19.07
C ASP A 61 11.26 -5.03 19.90
N HIS A 62 11.53 -5.00 21.20
CA HIS A 62 11.05 -5.97 22.16
C HIS A 62 9.52 -5.96 22.22
N ASN A 63 8.91 -7.15 22.31
CA ASN A 63 7.45 -7.31 22.35
C ASN A 63 6.72 -6.66 21.17
N GLU A 64 7.33 -6.70 19.98
CA GLU A 64 6.66 -6.46 18.70
C GLU A 64 5.34 -7.25 18.65
N ARG A 65 4.23 -6.54 18.46
CA ARG A 65 2.88 -7.10 18.55
C ARG A 65 1.91 -6.33 17.69
N LEU A 66 0.83 -7.00 17.32
CA LEU A 66 -0.31 -6.41 16.61
C LEU A 66 -1.59 -6.87 17.28
N HIS A 67 -2.55 -5.96 17.46
CA HIS A 67 -3.85 -6.32 18.00
C HIS A 67 -4.65 -7.13 16.97
N GLU A 68 -5.27 -8.24 17.37
CA GLU A 68 -5.97 -9.17 16.46
C GLU A 68 -7.03 -8.48 15.58
N ALA A 69 -7.80 -7.54 16.15
CA ALA A 69 -8.79 -6.79 15.39
C ALA A 69 -8.18 -5.89 14.29
N VAL A 70 -6.97 -5.37 14.49
CA VAL A 70 -6.25 -4.59 13.47
C VAL A 70 -5.76 -5.53 12.37
N PHE A 71 -5.22 -6.70 12.75
CA PHE A 71 -4.83 -7.74 11.80
C PHE A 71 -6.00 -8.18 10.92
N LEU A 72 -7.14 -8.55 11.51
CA LEU A 72 -8.33 -8.99 10.78
C LEU A 72 -8.89 -7.89 9.87
N ARG A 73 -8.96 -6.65 10.36
CA ARG A 73 -9.33 -5.51 9.51
C ARG A 73 -8.36 -5.29 8.37
N GLY A 74 -7.08 -5.58 8.57
CA GLY A 74 -6.06 -5.55 7.52
C GLY A 74 -6.38 -6.52 6.38
N VAL A 75 -6.86 -7.73 6.69
CA VAL A 75 -7.33 -8.69 5.69
C VAL A 75 -8.47 -8.08 4.88
N ASP A 76 -9.49 -7.52 5.53
CA ASP A 76 -10.63 -6.88 4.85
C ASP A 76 -10.17 -5.76 3.91
N ILE A 77 -9.23 -4.93 4.35
CA ILE A 77 -8.65 -3.85 3.53
C ILE A 77 -7.97 -4.43 2.29
N TYR A 78 -7.15 -5.46 2.42
CA TYR A 78 -6.50 -6.09 1.27
C TYR A 78 -7.51 -6.72 0.30
N THR A 79 -8.61 -7.31 0.78
CA THR A 79 -9.63 -7.86 -0.14
C THR A 79 -10.20 -6.79 -1.07
N ARG A 80 -10.35 -5.54 -0.58
CA ARG A 80 -10.79 -4.40 -1.38
C ARG A 80 -9.68 -3.85 -2.27
N LEU A 81 -8.46 -3.73 -1.74
CA LEU A 81 -7.31 -3.22 -2.50
C LEU A 81 -6.95 -4.12 -3.68
N VAL A 82 -6.87 -5.44 -3.47
CA VAL A 82 -6.54 -6.40 -4.53
C VAL A 82 -7.58 -6.34 -5.64
N ALA A 83 -8.87 -6.28 -5.31
CA ALA A 83 -9.94 -6.15 -6.30
C ALA A 83 -9.82 -4.84 -7.10
N ALA A 84 -9.58 -3.71 -6.43
CA ALA A 84 -9.43 -2.41 -7.09
C ALA A 84 -8.20 -2.37 -8.01
N LEU A 85 -7.04 -2.83 -7.53
CA LEU A 85 -5.79 -2.86 -8.28
C LEU A 85 -5.87 -3.82 -9.48
N ALA A 86 -6.45 -5.01 -9.31
CA ALA A 86 -6.60 -5.98 -10.39
C ALA A 86 -7.65 -5.56 -11.45
N SER A 87 -8.44 -4.52 -11.17
CA SER A 87 -9.45 -3.97 -12.10
C SER A 87 -8.96 -2.72 -12.83
N VAL A 88 -7.70 -2.30 -12.63
CA VAL A 88 -7.10 -1.21 -13.42
C VAL A 88 -7.09 -1.63 -14.89
N PRO A 89 -7.61 -0.80 -15.82
CA PRO A 89 -7.58 -1.11 -17.25
C PRO A 89 -6.15 -1.32 -17.76
N ALA A 90 -6.00 -2.14 -18.80
CA ALA A 90 -4.72 -2.35 -19.45
C ALA A 90 -4.06 -1.02 -19.83
N LEU A 91 -2.79 -0.87 -19.44
CA LEU A 91 -2.05 0.36 -19.69
C LEU A 91 -1.48 0.37 -21.11
N PRO A 92 -1.17 1.56 -21.67
CA PRO A 92 -0.51 1.65 -22.96
C PRO A 92 0.81 0.87 -22.96
N GLY A 93 0.93 -0.16 -23.81
CA GLY A 93 2.12 -1.02 -23.91
C GLY A 93 1.97 -2.41 -23.28
N GLU A 94 0.86 -2.70 -22.61
CA GLU A 94 0.48 -4.05 -22.19
C GLU A 94 -0.34 -4.71 -23.32
N SER A 95 0.34 -5.11 -24.40
CA SER A 95 -0.25 -5.82 -25.55
C SER A 95 0.60 -7.00 -25.99
#